data_AF-A0A2M7RVR2-F1
#
_entry.id   AF-A0A2M7RVR2-F1
#
_cell.length_a   1.000
_cell.length_b   1.000
_cell.length_c   1.000
_cell.angle_alpha   90.00
_cell.angle_beta   90.00
_cell.angle_gamma   90.00
#
_symmetry.space_group_name_H-M   'P 1'
#
loop_
_entity.id
_entity.type
_entity.pdbx_description
1 polymer ?
#
loop_
_entity_poly.entity_id
_entity_poly.type
_entity_poly.pdbx_seq_one_letter_code
_entity_poly.pdbx_strand_id
1 'polypeptide(L)' 'MFGGIDGVKVDFINFPYSLLKPIEYFNGYRLASELDVVAMKINAVSGRGSRKDFYDLEKLC' A
#
# COMPACT_ATOMS: atom_id res chain seq x y z
N MET A 1 -2.86 -9.15 8.88
CA MET A 1 -4.02 -9.96 9.31
C MET A 1 -5.03 -9.90 8.17
N PHE A 2 -5.49 -11.06 7.67
CA PHE A 2 -6.45 -11.12 6.58
C PHE A 2 -7.85 -11.19 7.19
N GLY A 3 -8.66 -10.15 6.98
CA GLY A 3 -10.03 -10.05 7.45
C GLY A 3 -11.00 -9.95 6.28
N GLY A 4 -12.30 -10.09 6.55
CA GLY A 4 -13.33 -9.81 5.56
C GLY A 4 -14.52 -9.12 6.19
N ILE A 5 -15.07 -8.11 5.50
CA ILE A 5 -16.29 -7.40 5.89
C ILE A 5 -17.28 -7.64 4.76
N ASP A 6 -18.45 -8.22 5.06
CA ASP A 6 -19.51 -8.52 4.09
C ASP A 6 -19.02 -9.27 2.83
N GLY A 7 -18.04 -10.16 2.98
CA GLY A 7 -17.44 -10.93 1.88
C GLY A 7 -16.37 -10.18 1.07
N VAL A 8 -16.09 -8.90 1.39
CA VAL A 8 -14.97 -8.14 0.82
C VAL A 8 -13.69 -8.45 1.59
N LYS A 9 -12.61 -8.80 0.89
CA LYS A 9 -11.30 -9.01 1.51
C LYS A 9 -10.72 -7.67 2.01
N VAL A 10 -10.30 -7.64 3.26
CA VAL A 10 -9.70 -6.47 3.91
C VAL A 10 -8.38 -6.88 4.53
N ASP A 11 -7.32 -6.18 4.14
CA ASP A 11 -5.97 -6.42 4.62
C ASP A 11 -5.50 -5.27 5.51
N PHE A 12 -5.13 -5.60 6.75
CA PHE A 12 -4.47 -4.67 7.66
C PHE A 12 -2.97 -4.91 7.63
N ILE A 13 -2.25 -3.89 7.17
CA ILE A 13 -0.80 -3.89 7.07
C ILE A 13 -0.27 -2.85 8.07
N ASN A 14 0.59 -3.28 8.97
CA ASN A 14 1.30 -2.40 9.89
C ASN A 14 2.75 -2.29 9.42
N PHE A 15 3.21 -1.07 9.14
CA PHE A 15 4.58 -0.81 8.77
C PHE A 15 5.34 -0.30 10.01
N PRO A 16 6.60 -0.74 10.24
CA PRO A 16 7.39 -0.30 11.40
C PRO A 16 7.94 1.13 11.23
N TYR A 17 7.33 1.94 10.36
CA TYR A 17 7.75 3.30 10.03
C TYR A 17 6.55 4.23 9.94
N SER A 18 6.76 5.50 10.31
CA SER A 18 5.77 6.56 10.12
C SER A 18 5.57 6.84 8.63
N LEU A 19 4.38 7.33 8.27
CA LEU A 19 4.11 7.80 6.91
C LEU A 19 5.11 8.89 6.53
N LEU A 20 5.64 8.80 5.31
CA LEU A 20 6.59 9.73 4.72
C LEU A 20 5.92 11.08 4.44
N LYS A 21 4.61 11.07 4.17
CA LYS A 21 3.80 12.27 3.96
C LYS A 21 2.53 12.24 4.82
N PRO A 22 1.93 13.41 5.08
CA PRO A 22 0.62 13.47 5.74
C PRO A 22 -0.45 12.71 4.94
N ILE A 23 -1.44 12.16 5.66
CA ILE A 23 -2.60 11.51 5.06
C ILE A 23 -3.37 12.52 4.21
N GLU A 24 -3.69 12.12 2.99
CA GLU A 24 -4.50 12.90 2.07
C GLU A 24 -5.98 12.56 2.25
N TYR A 25 -6.85 13.55 2.05
CA TYR A 25 -8.29 13.36 2.09
C TYR A 25 -8.85 13.50 0.68
N PHE A 26 -9.41 12.41 0.16
CA PHE A 26 -10.05 12.38 -1.15
C PHE A 26 -11.47 11.88 -1.01
N ASN A 27 -12.45 12.70 -1.37
CA ASN A 27 -13.88 12.38 -1.25
C ASN A 27 -14.29 11.89 0.17
N GLY A 28 -13.66 12.44 1.21
CA GLY A 28 -13.90 12.04 2.61
C GLY A 28 -13.17 10.79 3.07
N TYR A 29 -12.43 10.12 2.18
CA TYR A 29 -11.60 8.96 2.52
C TYR A 29 -10.16 9.39 2.82
N ARG A 30 -9.55 8.72 3.79
CA ARG A 30 -8.13 8.87 4.12
C ARG A 30 -7.32 7.99 3.17
N LEU A 31 -6.46 8.62 2.39
CA LEU A 31 -5.53 7.96 1.48
C LEU A 31 -4.10 8.21 1.95
N ALA A 32 -3.26 7.20 1.82
CA ALA A 32 -1.81 7.39 1.92
C ALA A 32 -1.32 8.13 0.67
N SER A 33 -0.25 8.92 0.81
CA SER A 33 0.35 9.59 -0.34
C SER A 33 0.88 8.58 -1.36
N GLU A 34 1.02 8.99 -2.62
CA GLU A 34 1.60 8.13 -3.66
C GLU A 34 2.97 7.56 -3.26
N LEU A 35 3.82 8.38 -2.63
CA LEU A 35 5.14 7.96 -2.14
C LEU A 35 5.05 6.87 -1.08
N ASP A 36 4.10 6.99 -0.15
CA ASP A 36 3.85 5.97 0.85
C ASP A 36 3.37 4.67 0.17
N VAL A 37 2.45 4.74 -0.80
CA VAL A 37 1.99 3.57 -1.55
C VAL A 37 3.13 2.87 -2.30
N VAL A 38 4.06 3.64 -2.88
CA VAL A 38 5.28 3.08 -3.52
C VAL A 38 6.15 2.38 -2.50
N ALA A 39 6.43 3.01 -1.35
CA ALA A 39 7.23 2.39 -0.29
C ALA A 39 6.60 1.07 0.21
N MET A 40 5.27 1.03 0.34
CA MET A 40 4.53 -0.19 0.68
C MET A 40 4.70 -1.28 -0.36
N LYS A 41 4.64 -0.94 -1.66
CA LYS A 41 4.89 -1.87 -2.77
C LYS A 41 6.33 -2.37 -2.76
N ILE A 42 7.33 -1.51 -2.61
CA ILE A 42 8.76 -1.90 -2.53
C ILE A 42 8.95 -2.95 -1.43
N ASN A 43 8.38 -2.72 -0.24
CA ASN A 43 8.48 -3.64 0.88
C ASN A 43 7.79 -5.00 0.57
N ALA A 44 6.65 -4.98 -0.14
CA ALA A 44 5.96 -6.20 -0.56
C ALA A 44 6.75 -6.99 -1.63
N VAL A 45 7.38 -6.30 -2.59
CA VAL A 45 8.21 -6.92 -3.64
C VAL A 45 9.44 -7.59 -3.02
N SER A 46 10.07 -6.94 -2.04
CA SER A 46 11.25 -7.46 -1.36
C SER A 46 10.99 -8.81 -0.67
N GLY A 47 9.76 -9.06 -0.22
CA GLY A 47 9.38 -10.33 0.40
C GLY A 47 8.93 -11.43 -0.59
N ARG A 48 8.20 -11.09 -1.65
CA ARG A 48 7.52 -12.08 -2.54
C ARG A 48 8.08 -12.16 -3.96
N GLY A 49 8.70 -11.09 -4.47
CA GLY A 49 9.35 -11.02 -5.78
C GLY A 49 8.48 -11.38 -6.99
N SER A 50 7.19 -11.03 -7.01
CA SER A 50 6.30 -11.40 -8.13
C SER A 50 6.42 -10.41 -9.30
N ARG A 51 6.36 -10.91 -10.54
CA ARG A 51 6.50 -10.12 -11.78
C ARG A 51 5.55 -8.91 -11.88
N LYS A 52 4.37 -8.99 -11.26
CA LYS A 52 3.37 -7.90 -11.28
C LYS A 52 3.78 -6.73 -10.39
N ASP A 53 4.48 -7.01 -9.29
CA ASP A 53 4.88 -5.97 -8.35
C ASP A 53 5.96 -5.05 -8.95
N PHE A 54 6.80 -5.57 -9.84
CA PHE A 54 7.78 -4.78 -10.60
C PHE A 54 7.15 -3.83 -11.63
N TYR A 55 6.04 -4.24 -12.27
CA TYR A 55 5.33 -3.38 -13.22
C TYR A 55 4.65 -2.20 -12.50
N ASP A 56 4.05 -2.47 -11.34
CA ASP A 56 3.45 -1.39 -10.55
C ASP A 56 4.50 -0.39 -10.04
N LEU A 57 5.71 -0.85 -9.69
CA LEU A 57 6.81 0.04 -9.34
C LEU A 57 7.26 0.93 -10.51
N GLU A 58 7.34 0.40 -11.72
CA GLU A 58 7.72 1.19 -12.91
C GLU A 58 6.68 2.27 -13.26
N LYS A 59 5.40 2.02 -12.98
CA LYS A 59 4.33 2.97 -13.31
C LYS A 59 4.10 4.06 -12.25
N LEU A 60 4.53 3.82 -11.02
CA LEU A 60 4.38 4.75 -9.90
C LEU A 60 5.64 5.57 -9.61
N CYS A 61 6.81 5.16 -10.13
CA CYS A 61 8.06 5.93 -10.12
C CYS A 61 8.23 6.74 -11.41
#